data_AF-A0A662WLS9-F1
#
_entry.id   AF-A0A662WLS9-F1
#
_cell.length_a   1.000
_cell.length_b   1.000
_cell.length_c   1.000
_cell.angle_alpha   90.00
_cell.angle_beta   90.00
_cell.angle_gamma   90.00
#
_symmetry.space_group_name_H-M   'P 1'
#
loop_
_entity.id
_entity.type
_entity.pdbx_description
1 polymer ?
#
loop_
_entity_poly.entity_id
_entity_poly.type
_entity_poly.pdbx_seq_one_letter_code
_entity_poly.pdbx_strand_id
1 'polypeptide(L)'
;MGKATEVAPPPPVMAEELPSAEPDTPEPSTLISLDQLEQLDAAVSAAERVACLQTALGVQHYPANARASVWVDFCFGVLSFARDDAQLSPDKSLCLLTLAHELYVFSTQPLVVPEAEATSTELAPSPSDEKVTTDANAVEIVAPTAAVAPPAGPADAYPSVEAAYDQFREKILAASGVTTTSIRSPTQQQSTPEAPLPPISPCTPFSTTEVAQIVTFFTSTFFRHLRAYQFLSRVARQSVVRETPLSVETPLPPAALATAILQTQ
;
A
#
# COMPACT_ATOMS: atom_id res chain seq x y z
N MET A 1 -31.64 65.74 22.27
CA MET A 1 -32.68 64.69 22.32
C MET A 1 -33.40 64.67 20.99
N GLY A 2 -33.52 63.50 20.35
CA GLY A 2 -34.28 63.30 19.10
C GLY A 2 -33.49 62.54 18.02
N LYS A 3 -33.70 61.22 17.93
CA LYS A 3 -33.40 60.33 16.78
C LYS A 3 -34.33 60.72 15.58
N ALA A 4 -34.23 60.29 14.32
CA ALA A 4 -33.74 59.07 13.69
C ALA A 4 -33.75 59.21 12.13
N THR A 5 -33.11 58.25 11.43
CA THR A 5 -33.44 57.68 10.08
C THR A 5 -33.09 58.55 8.85
N GLU A 6 -32.47 58.07 7.76
CA GLU A 6 -33.02 57.15 6.73
C GLU A 6 -32.02 57.02 5.52
N VAL A 7 -31.70 55.76 5.12
CA VAL A 7 -31.46 55.18 3.75
C VAL A 7 -30.31 55.75 2.86
N ALA A 8 -29.14 55.10 2.71
CA ALA A 8 -28.70 53.95 1.86
C ALA A 8 -28.06 54.32 0.50
N PRO A 9 -26.93 53.67 0.13
CA PRO A 9 -26.78 53.05 -1.21
C PRO A 9 -25.99 51.69 -1.15
N PRO A 10 -25.73 50.97 -2.27
CA PRO A 10 -26.48 49.81 -2.78
C PRO A 10 -25.67 48.47 -2.70
N PRO A 11 -26.02 47.43 -3.47
CA PRO A 11 -26.33 46.06 -3.01
C PRO A 11 -25.11 45.14 -2.75
N PRO A 12 -25.27 44.02 -2.01
CA PRO A 12 -24.33 42.91 -2.10
C PRO A 12 -24.96 41.66 -2.75
N VAL A 13 -24.42 41.35 -3.93
CA VAL A 13 -23.91 40.04 -4.38
C VAL A 13 -24.63 38.79 -3.85
N MET A 14 -25.41 38.16 -4.73
CA MET A 14 -25.79 36.75 -4.58
C MET A 14 -24.51 35.90 -4.58
N ALA A 15 -24.18 35.30 -3.43
CA ALA A 15 -23.28 34.17 -3.35
C ALA A 15 -24.11 32.89 -3.56
N GLU A 16 -23.84 32.17 -4.64
CA GLU A 16 -24.27 30.78 -4.81
C GLU A 16 -23.73 29.96 -3.65
N GLU A 17 -24.64 29.33 -2.90
CA GLU A 17 -24.35 28.39 -1.84
C GLU A 17 -23.83 27.09 -2.48
N LEU A 18 -22.51 26.98 -2.58
CA LEU A 18 -21.80 25.72 -2.82
C LEU A 18 -22.06 24.80 -1.61
N PRO A 19 -22.38 23.51 -1.79
CA PRO A 19 -22.58 22.60 -0.67
C PRO A 19 -21.33 22.55 0.21
N SER A 20 -21.55 22.90 1.49
CA SER A 20 -20.55 22.91 2.54
C SER A 20 -19.82 21.56 2.58
N ALA A 21 -18.51 21.58 2.38
CA ALA A 21 -17.65 20.46 2.70
C ALA A 21 -17.86 20.11 4.18
N GLU A 22 -18.35 18.91 4.45
CA GLU A 22 -18.36 18.36 5.79
C GLU A 22 -16.91 18.24 6.28
N PRO A 23 -16.63 18.52 7.56
CA PRO A 23 -15.28 18.40 8.11
C PRO A 23 -14.85 16.94 8.02
N ASP A 24 -13.74 16.71 7.31
CA ASP A 24 -13.02 15.44 7.24
C ASP A 24 -12.91 14.84 8.64
N THR A 25 -13.74 13.84 8.91
CA THR A 25 -13.57 12.97 10.07
C THR A 25 -12.31 12.18 9.79
N PRO A 26 -11.28 12.20 10.65
CA PRO A 26 -10.05 11.47 10.40
C PRO A 26 -10.38 9.98 10.31
N GLU A 27 -10.41 9.44 9.09
CA GLU A 27 -10.60 8.02 8.88
C GLU A 27 -9.52 7.26 9.66
N PRO A 28 -9.88 6.15 10.35
CA PRO A 28 -8.89 5.37 11.07
C PRO A 28 -7.85 4.86 10.06
N SER A 29 -6.58 5.09 10.36
CA SER A 29 -5.43 4.67 9.54
C SER A 29 -5.21 3.14 9.58
N THR A 30 -6.28 2.37 9.52
CA THR A 30 -6.28 0.90 9.56
C THR A 30 -6.37 0.34 8.15
N LEU A 31 -5.64 -0.76 7.91
CA LEU A 31 -5.57 -1.39 6.59
C LEU A 31 -6.93 -1.85 6.04
N ILE A 32 -7.82 -2.28 6.94
CA ILE A 32 -9.20 -2.71 6.66
C ILE A 32 -10.12 -2.12 7.73
N SER A 33 -11.40 -2.01 7.45
CA SER A 33 -12.39 -1.54 8.43
C SER A 33 -12.73 -2.62 9.46
N LEU A 34 -13.29 -2.19 10.60
CA LEU A 34 -13.78 -3.12 11.63
C LEU A 34 -14.88 -4.04 11.07
N ASP A 35 -15.82 -3.49 10.29
CA ASP A 35 -16.88 -4.28 9.66
C ASP A 35 -16.33 -5.37 8.72
N GLN A 36 -15.24 -5.07 8.00
CA GLN A 36 -14.57 -6.04 7.13
C GLN A 36 -13.89 -7.16 7.94
N LEU A 37 -13.33 -6.83 9.11
CA LEU A 37 -12.76 -7.83 10.02
C LEU A 37 -13.85 -8.73 10.61
N GLU A 38 -14.99 -8.17 11.00
CA GLU A 38 -16.12 -8.97 11.50
C GLU A 38 -16.69 -9.90 10.42
N GLN A 39 -16.78 -9.44 9.18
CA GLN A 39 -17.17 -10.27 8.04
C GLN A 39 -16.18 -11.44 7.81
N LEU A 40 -14.89 -11.18 8.00
CA LEU A 40 -13.86 -12.22 7.96
C LEU A 40 -14.04 -13.24 9.08
N ASP A 41 -14.36 -12.80 10.28
CA ASP A 41 -14.56 -13.71 11.42
C ASP A 41 -15.87 -14.51 11.30
N ALA A 42 -16.89 -13.94 10.66
CA ALA A 42 -18.15 -14.62 10.38
C ALA A 42 -18.05 -15.72 9.31
N ALA A 43 -17.02 -15.68 8.45
CA ALA A 43 -16.86 -16.66 7.38
C ALA A 43 -16.43 -18.04 7.92
N VAL A 44 -17.12 -19.08 7.45
CA VAL A 44 -17.03 -20.43 8.02
C VAL A 44 -15.80 -21.18 7.50
N SER A 45 -15.43 -20.98 6.24
CA SER A 45 -14.28 -21.65 5.63
C SER A 45 -13.05 -20.74 5.50
N ALA A 46 -11.85 -21.33 5.49
CA ALA A 46 -10.61 -20.58 5.25
C ALA A 46 -10.57 -19.97 3.83
N ALA A 47 -11.15 -20.65 2.84
CA ALA A 47 -11.22 -20.16 1.47
C ALA A 47 -12.11 -18.91 1.35
N GLU A 48 -13.27 -18.91 2.02
CA GLU A 48 -14.14 -17.73 2.09
C GLU A 48 -13.47 -16.58 2.82
N ARG A 49 -12.78 -16.85 3.94
CA ARG A 49 -12.01 -15.82 4.65
C ARG A 49 -10.96 -15.18 3.76
N VAL A 50 -10.21 -15.97 3.00
CA VAL A 50 -9.22 -15.44 2.06
C VAL A 50 -9.90 -14.63 0.95
N ALA A 51 -11.07 -15.03 0.45
CA ALA A 51 -11.81 -14.25 -0.55
C ALA A 51 -12.35 -12.91 -0.01
N CYS A 52 -12.88 -12.90 1.21
CA CYS A 52 -13.27 -11.68 1.92
C CYS A 52 -12.06 -10.76 2.12
N LEU A 53 -10.90 -11.31 2.47
CA LEU A 53 -9.68 -10.53 2.70
C LEU A 53 -9.15 -9.92 1.41
N GLN A 54 -9.19 -10.67 0.30
CA GLN A 54 -8.84 -10.14 -1.02
C GLN A 54 -9.72 -8.95 -1.40
N THR A 55 -11.02 -9.04 -1.11
CA THR A 55 -11.98 -7.97 -1.38
C THR A 55 -11.71 -6.75 -0.49
N ALA A 56 -11.46 -6.96 0.80
CA ALA A 56 -11.14 -5.89 1.74
C ALA A 56 -9.83 -5.17 1.40
N LEU A 57 -8.81 -5.90 0.95
CA LEU A 57 -7.51 -5.35 0.54
C LEU A 57 -7.50 -4.79 -0.90
N GLY A 58 -8.61 -4.91 -1.64
CA GLY A 58 -8.71 -4.45 -3.03
C GLY A 58 -7.81 -5.20 -4.02
N VAL A 59 -7.38 -6.42 -3.70
CA VAL A 59 -6.44 -7.18 -4.52
C VAL A 59 -7.18 -7.87 -5.66
N GLN A 60 -6.89 -7.43 -6.88
CA GLN A 60 -7.35 -8.11 -8.09
C GLN A 60 -6.31 -9.14 -8.55
N HIS A 61 -6.78 -10.29 -9.05
CA HIS A 61 -5.94 -11.37 -9.60
C HIS A 61 -4.96 -12.04 -8.60
N TYR A 62 -5.43 -12.32 -7.37
CA TYR A 62 -4.69 -13.07 -6.34
C TYR A 62 -3.85 -14.25 -6.86
N PRO A 63 -4.36 -15.20 -7.67
CA PRO A 63 -3.56 -16.35 -8.11
C PRO A 63 -2.54 -16.02 -9.22
N ALA A 64 -2.69 -14.92 -9.95
CA ALA A 64 -1.81 -14.57 -11.06
C ALA A 64 -0.57 -13.75 -10.61
N ASN A 65 -0.73 -12.96 -9.54
CA ASN A 65 0.31 -12.11 -9.01
C ASN A 65 0.91 -12.72 -7.72
N ALA A 66 2.08 -13.36 -7.82
CA ALA A 66 2.70 -14.00 -6.66
C ALA A 66 3.08 -13.02 -5.54
N ARG A 67 3.32 -11.73 -5.86
CA ARG A 67 3.57 -10.72 -4.80
C ARG A 67 2.29 -10.45 -4.02
N ALA A 68 1.19 -10.32 -4.73
CA ALA A 68 -0.12 -10.10 -4.11
C ALA A 68 -0.59 -11.36 -3.36
N SER A 69 -0.36 -12.56 -3.91
CA SER A 69 -0.73 -13.80 -3.22
C SER A 69 0.00 -13.95 -1.90
N VAL A 70 1.33 -13.76 -1.92
CA VAL A 70 2.18 -13.88 -0.74
C VAL A 70 1.86 -12.80 0.30
N TRP A 71 1.55 -11.58 -0.13
CA TRP A 71 1.12 -10.52 0.77
C TRP A 71 -0.23 -10.82 1.43
N VAL A 72 -1.22 -11.28 0.67
CA VAL A 72 -2.54 -11.67 1.21
C VAL A 72 -2.40 -12.86 2.16
N ASP A 73 -1.58 -13.86 1.83
CA ASP A 73 -1.33 -15.02 2.70
C ASP A 73 -0.65 -14.62 4.01
N PHE A 74 0.27 -13.66 3.94
CA PHE A 74 0.90 -13.07 5.11
C PHE A 74 -0.12 -12.35 6.00
N CYS A 75 -0.95 -11.47 5.43
CA CYS A 75 -2.03 -10.79 6.15
C CYS A 75 -3.02 -11.79 6.78
N PHE A 76 -3.39 -12.84 6.04
CA PHE A 76 -4.27 -13.89 6.54
C PHE A 76 -3.63 -14.67 7.70
N GLY A 77 -2.34 -14.96 7.62
CA GLY A 77 -1.58 -15.59 8.70
C GLY A 77 -1.54 -14.73 9.97
N VAL A 78 -1.33 -13.42 9.82
CA VAL A 78 -1.34 -12.45 10.94
C VAL A 78 -2.72 -12.41 11.61
N LEU A 79 -3.79 -12.35 10.83
CA LEU A 79 -5.16 -12.35 11.35
C LEU A 79 -5.52 -13.68 12.03
N SER A 80 -5.10 -14.81 11.44
CA SER A 80 -5.31 -16.13 12.04
C SER A 80 -4.57 -16.26 13.37
N PHE A 81 -3.33 -15.80 13.45
CA PHE A 81 -2.57 -15.73 14.72
C PHE A 81 -3.27 -14.82 15.75
N ALA A 82 -3.68 -13.62 15.34
CA ALA A 82 -4.33 -12.66 16.22
C ALA A 82 -5.59 -13.25 16.86
N ARG A 83 -6.36 -14.01 16.09
CA ARG A 83 -7.61 -14.64 16.52
C ARG A 83 -7.41 -15.95 17.29
N ASP A 84 -6.66 -16.88 16.71
CA ASP A 84 -6.61 -18.27 17.17
C ASP A 84 -5.56 -18.47 18.29
N ASP A 85 -4.38 -17.87 18.18
CA ASP A 85 -3.27 -18.05 19.12
C ASP A 85 -3.23 -16.97 20.21
N ALA A 86 -3.32 -15.69 19.81
CA ALA A 86 -3.18 -14.56 20.71
C ALA A 86 -4.52 -14.05 21.29
N GLN A 87 -5.65 -14.45 20.70
CA GLN A 87 -7.01 -14.09 21.12
C GLN A 87 -7.18 -12.58 21.38
N LEU A 88 -6.65 -11.77 20.47
CA LEU A 88 -6.66 -10.32 20.54
C LEU A 88 -8.07 -9.77 20.31
N SER A 89 -8.37 -8.61 20.91
CA SER A 89 -9.58 -7.87 20.59
C SER A 89 -9.56 -7.40 19.13
N PRO A 90 -10.73 -7.15 18.49
CA PRO A 90 -10.80 -6.72 17.10
C PRO A 90 -9.93 -5.48 16.81
N ASP A 91 -9.95 -4.48 17.70
CA ASP A 91 -9.13 -3.27 17.58
C ASP A 91 -7.63 -3.59 17.56
N LYS A 92 -7.19 -4.50 18.44
CA LYS A 92 -5.79 -4.96 18.51
C LYS A 92 -5.39 -5.77 17.28
N SER A 93 -6.30 -6.59 16.75
CA SER A 93 -6.10 -7.35 15.52
C SER A 93 -5.91 -6.42 14.31
N LEU A 94 -6.71 -5.35 14.21
CA LEU A 94 -6.54 -4.31 13.17
C LEU A 94 -5.21 -3.56 13.31
N CYS A 95 -4.84 -3.19 14.55
CA CYS A 95 -3.56 -2.55 14.82
C CYS A 95 -2.39 -3.46 14.45
N LEU A 96 -2.45 -4.73 14.82
CA LEU A 96 -1.43 -5.71 14.49
C LEU A 96 -1.31 -5.92 12.97
N LEU A 97 -2.44 -6.03 12.27
CA LEU A 97 -2.45 -6.16 10.81
C LEU A 97 -1.84 -4.93 10.13
N THR A 98 -2.15 -3.74 10.62
CA THR A 98 -1.60 -2.48 10.10
C THR A 98 -0.09 -2.43 10.31
N LEU A 99 0.39 -2.75 11.51
CA LEU A 99 1.83 -2.85 11.82
C LEU A 99 2.52 -3.88 10.93
N ALA A 100 1.90 -5.05 10.74
CA ALA A 100 2.41 -6.11 9.89
C ALA A 100 2.56 -5.66 8.43
N HIS A 101 1.55 -4.95 7.91
CA HIS A 101 1.59 -4.39 6.57
C HIS A 101 2.70 -3.36 6.41
N GLU A 102 2.82 -2.41 7.34
CA GLU A 102 3.89 -1.41 7.31
C GLU A 102 5.28 -2.06 7.33
N LEU A 103 5.46 -3.09 8.17
CA LEU A 103 6.71 -3.84 8.24
C LEU A 103 7.00 -4.59 6.92
N TYR A 104 5.98 -5.21 6.33
CA TYR A 104 6.10 -5.88 5.04
C TYR A 104 6.53 -4.88 3.96
N VAL A 105 5.83 -3.76 3.86
CA VAL A 105 6.10 -2.70 2.88
C VAL A 105 7.50 -2.14 3.06
N PHE A 106 7.91 -1.80 4.28
CA PHE A 106 9.27 -1.32 4.56
C PHE A 106 10.33 -2.33 4.11
N SER A 107 10.17 -3.60 4.47
CA SER A 107 11.17 -4.62 4.18
C SER A 107 11.27 -5.00 2.69
N THR A 108 10.22 -4.73 1.92
CA THR A 108 10.10 -5.11 0.50
C THR A 108 10.22 -3.92 -0.46
N GLN A 109 10.40 -2.71 0.05
CA GLN A 109 10.78 -1.56 -0.75
C GLN A 109 12.30 -1.46 -0.87
N PRO A 110 12.83 -1.15 -2.07
CA PRO A 110 14.25 -0.89 -2.22
C PRO A 110 14.63 0.42 -1.51
N LEU A 111 15.79 0.43 -0.85
CA LEU A 111 16.40 1.64 -0.31
C LEU A 111 16.69 2.58 -1.49
N VAL A 112 16.06 3.75 -1.48
CA VAL A 112 16.35 4.81 -2.46
C VAL A 112 17.76 5.31 -2.16
N VAL A 113 18.74 4.79 -2.87
CA VAL A 113 20.08 5.37 -2.90
C VAL A 113 19.98 6.64 -3.75
N PRO A 114 20.24 7.85 -3.21
CA PRO A 114 20.34 9.03 -4.04
C PRO A 114 21.50 8.79 -5.03
N GLU A 115 21.19 8.72 -6.31
CA GLU A 115 22.16 8.64 -7.40
C GLU A 115 23.08 9.86 -7.34
N ALA A 116 24.23 9.71 -6.68
CA ALA A 116 25.37 10.57 -6.92
C ALA A 116 25.92 10.19 -8.30
N GLU A 117 25.58 11.01 -9.29
CA GLU A 117 26.30 11.22 -10.55
C GLU A 117 26.80 9.94 -11.24
N ALA A 118 25.92 9.31 -12.04
CA ALA A 118 26.37 8.49 -13.16
C ALA A 118 27.18 9.37 -14.12
N THR A 119 28.48 9.47 -13.86
CA THR A 119 29.42 10.19 -14.70
C THR A 119 29.62 9.38 -15.96
N SER A 120 29.16 9.95 -17.08
CA SER A 120 29.52 9.55 -18.44
C SER A 120 31.01 9.20 -18.51
N THR A 121 31.31 7.93 -18.80
CA THR A 121 32.63 7.57 -19.34
C THR A 121 32.40 7.02 -20.74
N GLU A 122 32.37 7.96 -21.67
CA GLU A 122 32.75 7.80 -23.06
C GLU A 122 34.15 7.15 -23.14
N LEU A 123 34.27 6.03 -23.85
CA LEU A 123 35.49 5.71 -24.59
C LEU A 123 35.20 4.73 -25.73
N ALA A 124 35.64 5.16 -26.91
CA ALA A 124 35.32 4.64 -28.24
C ALA A 124 36.24 3.45 -28.67
N PRO A 125 36.53 3.23 -29.97
CA PRO A 125 36.04 2.10 -30.77
C PRO A 125 37.11 1.04 -31.15
N SER A 126 36.65 -0.18 -31.52
CA SER A 126 37.17 -1.24 -32.46
C SER A 126 38.68 -1.51 -32.67
N PRO A 127 39.13 -2.76 -32.99
CA PRO A 127 39.02 -3.33 -34.37
C PRO A 127 38.81 -4.88 -34.45
N SER A 128 37.98 -5.36 -35.40
CA SER A 128 38.30 -6.05 -36.68
C SER A 128 38.80 -7.50 -36.57
N ASP A 129 38.07 -8.47 -37.14
CA ASP A 129 38.52 -9.16 -38.38
C ASP A 129 37.45 -10.12 -38.99
N GLU A 130 37.53 -10.26 -40.31
CA GLU A 130 36.60 -10.90 -41.26
C GLU A 130 36.50 -12.44 -41.20
N LYS A 131 35.33 -13.01 -41.56
CA LYS A 131 35.22 -13.96 -42.69
C LYS A 131 33.78 -14.21 -43.18
N VAL A 132 33.60 -14.04 -44.49
CA VAL A 132 32.42 -14.29 -45.33
C VAL A 132 32.18 -15.78 -45.58
N THR A 133 30.92 -16.25 -45.65
CA THR A 133 30.37 -17.10 -46.76
C THR A 133 28.86 -17.35 -46.65
N THR A 134 28.29 -17.81 -47.77
CA THR A 134 26.98 -17.52 -48.36
C THR A 134 25.94 -18.66 -48.21
N ASP A 135 24.66 -18.25 -48.20
CA ASP A 135 23.40 -18.90 -48.65
C ASP A 135 22.70 -20.11 -47.98
N ALA A 136 21.38 -19.88 -47.86
CA ALA A 136 20.22 -20.76 -48.10
C ALA A 136 19.68 -21.71 -47.00
N ASN A 137 18.53 -21.26 -46.47
CA ASN A 137 17.30 -22.03 -46.24
C ASN A 137 17.29 -23.06 -45.10
N ALA A 138 17.06 -22.58 -43.87
CA ALA A 138 16.38 -23.34 -42.82
C ALA A 138 15.52 -22.37 -42.01
N VAL A 139 14.21 -22.60 -41.96
CA VAL A 139 13.33 -21.98 -40.96
C VAL A 139 13.65 -22.67 -39.64
N GLU A 140 14.63 -22.14 -38.93
CA GLU A 140 14.95 -22.53 -37.58
C GLU A 140 13.99 -21.76 -36.65
N ILE A 141 13.12 -22.51 -35.97
CA ILE A 141 12.34 -21.98 -34.85
C ILE A 141 13.37 -21.63 -33.76
N VAL A 142 13.86 -20.40 -33.79
CA VAL A 142 14.65 -19.84 -32.69
C VAL A 142 13.70 -19.68 -31.52
N ALA A 143 13.62 -20.72 -30.70
CA ALA A 143 13.21 -20.55 -29.32
C ALA A 143 14.02 -19.37 -28.75
N PRO A 144 13.41 -18.38 -28.09
CA PRO A 144 14.19 -17.38 -27.39
C PRO A 144 14.89 -18.12 -26.25
N THR A 145 16.14 -18.50 -26.51
CA THR A 145 17.13 -18.90 -25.51
C THR A 145 17.04 -17.84 -24.42
N ALA A 146 16.62 -18.27 -23.25
CA ALA A 146 16.55 -17.47 -22.06
C ALA A 146 17.93 -16.87 -21.81
N ALA A 147 18.13 -15.64 -22.29
CA ALA A 147 19.10 -14.75 -21.73
C ALA A 147 18.62 -14.51 -20.31
N VAL A 148 19.14 -15.33 -19.38
CA VAL A 148 19.17 -15.03 -17.96
C VAL A 148 19.88 -13.69 -17.86
N ALA A 149 19.08 -12.61 -17.83
CA ALA A 149 19.58 -11.31 -17.44
C ALA A 149 20.25 -11.50 -16.07
N PRO A 150 21.48 -10.99 -15.88
CA PRO A 150 22.16 -11.10 -14.60
C PRO A 150 21.28 -10.49 -13.49
N PRO A 151 21.34 -11.07 -12.28
CA PRO A 151 20.27 -10.99 -11.31
C PRO A 151 20.31 -9.67 -10.56
N ALA A 152 19.14 -9.06 -10.38
CA ALA A 152 18.78 -8.20 -9.27
C ALA A 152 19.62 -6.91 -9.07
N GLY A 153 18.98 -5.86 -8.55
CA GLY A 153 19.74 -4.81 -7.87
C GLY A 153 20.66 -5.43 -6.80
N PRO A 154 21.73 -4.72 -6.38
CA PRO A 154 22.68 -5.25 -5.40
C PRO A 154 21.94 -5.84 -4.20
N ALA A 155 22.48 -6.91 -3.60
CA ALA A 155 21.84 -7.57 -2.47
C ALA A 155 21.57 -6.61 -1.28
N ASP A 156 22.27 -5.47 -1.27
CA ASP A 156 22.20 -4.36 -0.31
C ASP A 156 21.12 -3.32 -0.64
N ALA A 157 20.36 -3.48 -1.73
CA ALA A 157 19.31 -2.55 -2.12
C ALA A 157 18.04 -2.63 -1.25
N TYR A 158 17.99 -3.49 -0.22
CA TYR A 158 16.82 -3.69 0.63
C TYR A 158 17.23 -3.65 2.10
N PRO A 159 16.32 -3.29 3.03
CA PRO A 159 16.62 -3.29 4.46
C PRO A 159 17.14 -4.65 4.94
N SER A 160 18.11 -4.60 5.87
CA SER A 160 18.60 -5.81 6.52
C SER A 160 17.55 -6.38 7.49
N VAL A 161 17.75 -7.62 7.95
CA VAL A 161 16.86 -8.25 8.93
C VAL A 161 16.87 -7.45 10.24
N GLU A 162 18.05 -6.96 10.63
CA GLU A 162 18.24 -6.14 11.83
C GLU A 162 17.47 -4.83 11.72
N ALA A 163 17.56 -4.13 10.59
CA ALA A 163 16.82 -2.88 10.35
C ALA A 163 15.30 -3.10 10.38
N ALA A 164 14.80 -4.20 9.79
CA ALA A 164 13.39 -4.56 9.85
C ALA A 164 12.95 -4.91 11.29
N TYR A 165 13.80 -5.60 12.05
CA TYR A 165 13.52 -5.94 13.45
C TYR A 165 13.50 -4.71 14.35
N ASP A 166 14.45 -3.78 14.17
CA ASP A 166 14.49 -2.53 14.92
C ASP A 166 13.24 -1.68 14.66
N GLN A 167 12.82 -1.57 13.40
CA GLN A 167 11.58 -0.88 13.06
C GLN A 167 10.35 -1.55 13.67
N PHE A 168 10.28 -2.88 13.61
CA PHE A 168 9.21 -3.65 14.26
C PHE A 168 9.19 -3.42 15.78
N ARG A 169 10.36 -3.43 16.42
CA ARG A 169 10.51 -3.20 17.86
C ARG A 169 10.06 -1.79 18.25
N GLU A 170 10.41 -0.77 17.48
CA GLU A 170 9.97 0.60 17.75
C GLU A 170 8.44 0.73 17.65
N LYS A 171 7.85 0.17 16.58
CA LYS A 171 6.40 0.20 16.36
C LYS A 171 5.60 -0.57 17.39
N ILE A 172 6.05 -1.77 17.78
CA ILE A 172 5.35 -2.58 18.80
C ILE A 172 5.45 -1.93 20.19
N LEU A 173 6.56 -1.26 20.51
CA LEU A 173 6.71 -0.49 21.75
C LEU A 173 5.77 0.73 21.78
N ALA A 174 5.69 1.46 20.67
CA ALA A 174 4.76 2.58 20.52
C ALA A 174 3.30 2.11 20.67
N ALA A 175 2.93 1.00 20.02
CA ALA A 175 1.59 0.41 20.13
C ALA A 175 1.28 -0.16 21.52
N SER A 176 2.30 -0.53 22.30
CA SER A 176 2.16 -0.94 23.71
C SER A 176 1.99 0.25 24.67
N GLY A 177 2.02 1.50 24.19
CA GLY A 177 1.94 2.70 25.02
C GLY A 177 3.23 3.02 25.78
N VAL A 178 4.35 2.39 25.43
CA VAL A 178 5.67 2.71 25.99
C VAL A 178 6.24 3.86 25.17
N THR A 179 5.82 5.08 25.47
CA THR A 179 6.45 6.28 24.89
C THR A 179 7.89 6.32 25.39
N THR A 180 8.85 6.00 24.52
CA THR A 180 10.24 6.39 24.75
C THR A 180 10.27 7.91 24.63
N THR A 181 9.97 8.61 25.73
CA THR A 181 10.42 9.99 25.93
C THR A 181 11.93 9.94 25.84
N SER A 182 12.43 10.21 24.64
CA SER A 182 13.84 10.43 24.38
C SER A 182 14.34 11.44 25.40
N ILE A 183 15.33 11.00 26.15
CA ILE A 183 16.21 11.76 27.02
C ILE A 183 16.64 13.02 26.25
N ARG A 184 15.95 14.13 26.48
CA ARG A 184 16.43 15.48 26.14
C ARG A 184 16.97 16.07 27.44
N SER A 185 18.22 16.52 27.34
CA SER A 185 19.10 17.04 28.39
C SER A 185 18.41 17.90 29.47
N PRO A 186 18.94 17.92 30.71
CA PRO A 186 18.35 18.65 31.82
C PRO A 186 18.72 20.13 31.73
N THR A 187 18.07 20.93 30.88
CA THR A 187 18.05 22.39 31.07
C THR A 187 16.87 23.03 30.34
N GLN A 188 15.77 23.19 31.07
CA GLN A 188 14.92 24.39 31.15
C GLN A 188 13.50 23.98 31.55
N GLN A 189 13.18 24.28 32.81
CA GLN A 189 11.82 24.41 33.28
C GLN A 189 11.16 25.56 32.52
N GLN A 190 9.99 25.34 31.91
CA GLN A 190 8.90 26.30 32.04
C GLN A 190 7.54 25.63 31.88
N SER A 191 6.73 25.83 32.90
CA SER A 191 5.40 25.26 33.10
C SER A 191 4.41 25.67 32.01
N THR A 192 3.68 24.70 31.46
CA THR A 192 2.33 24.91 30.90
C THR A 192 1.58 23.58 31.07
N PRO A 193 0.39 23.55 31.72
CA PRO A 193 -0.44 22.35 31.75
C PRO A 193 -1.13 22.24 30.39
N GLU A 194 -0.38 21.80 29.38
CA GLU A 194 -0.95 21.47 28.07
C GLU A 194 -1.72 20.16 28.22
N ALA A 195 -2.99 20.20 27.84
CA ALA A 195 -3.91 19.08 27.90
C ALA A 195 -3.29 17.83 27.24
N PRO A 196 -3.59 16.61 27.72
CA PRO A 196 -3.10 15.40 27.08
C PRO A 196 -3.55 15.39 25.61
N LEU A 197 -2.60 15.58 24.70
CA LEU A 197 -2.81 15.28 23.30
C LEU A 197 -3.33 13.84 23.23
N PRO A 198 -4.42 13.57 22.50
CA PRO A 198 -4.97 12.24 22.41
C PRO A 198 -3.89 11.29 21.86
N PRO A 199 -3.80 10.05 22.34
CA PRO A 199 -2.84 9.09 21.84
C PRO A 199 -2.98 8.98 20.32
N ILE A 200 -1.85 9.01 19.61
CA ILE A 200 -1.72 9.02 18.14
C ILE A 200 -2.19 7.69 17.51
N SER A 201 -2.85 6.82 18.27
CA SER A 201 -3.58 5.68 17.76
C SER A 201 -4.73 5.33 18.71
N PRO A 202 -5.97 5.17 18.22
CA PRO A 202 -7.12 4.83 19.05
C PRO A 202 -7.09 3.37 19.56
N CYS A 203 -6.01 2.62 19.32
CA CYS A 203 -5.94 1.22 19.68
C CYS A 203 -5.61 1.04 21.18
N THR A 204 -6.36 0.15 21.83
CA THR A 204 -6.02 -0.34 23.16
C THR A 204 -4.59 -0.91 23.18
N PRO A 205 -3.76 -0.56 24.17
CA PRO A 205 -2.35 -0.97 24.19
C PRO A 205 -2.20 -2.48 24.32
N PHE A 206 -1.15 -3.02 23.70
CA PHE A 206 -0.77 -4.42 23.88
C PHE A 206 -0.23 -4.69 25.28
N SER A 207 -0.57 -5.84 25.85
CA SER A 207 0.02 -6.33 27.10
C SER A 207 1.41 -6.93 26.85
N THR A 208 2.24 -7.04 27.88
CA THR A 208 3.58 -7.64 27.75
C THR A 208 3.54 -9.08 27.25
N THR A 209 2.53 -9.85 27.65
CA THR A 209 2.33 -11.24 27.19
C THR A 209 1.96 -11.27 25.70
N GLU A 210 1.05 -10.40 25.27
CA GLU A 210 0.67 -10.28 23.85
C GLU A 210 1.88 -9.89 23.00
N VAL A 211 2.67 -8.91 23.43
CA VAL A 211 3.91 -8.49 22.73
C VAL A 211 4.88 -9.67 22.61
N ALA A 212 5.08 -10.47 23.66
CA ALA A 212 5.97 -11.63 23.60
C ALA A 212 5.50 -12.68 22.57
N GLN A 213 4.19 -12.93 22.51
CA GLN A 213 3.60 -13.84 21.53
C GLN A 213 3.75 -13.30 20.11
N ILE A 214 3.46 -12.01 19.90
CA ILE A 214 3.61 -11.34 18.61
C ILE A 214 5.06 -11.42 18.14
N VAL A 215 6.04 -11.08 18.99
CA VAL A 215 7.47 -11.17 18.66
C VAL A 215 7.85 -12.61 18.26
N THR A 216 7.38 -13.61 19.01
CA THR A 216 7.64 -15.03 18.71
C THR A 216 7.04 -15.45 17.38
N PHE A 217 5.82 -14.98 17.08
CA PHE A 217 5.17 -15.22 15.80
C PHE A 217 5.95 -14.60 14.64
N PHE A 218 6.28 -13.31 14.71
CA PHE A 218 7.00 -12.63 13.62
C PHE A 218 8.41 -13.18 13.41
N THR A 219 9.11 -13.56 14.47
CA THR A 219 10.46 -14.16 14.38
C THR A 219 10.42 -15.54 13.71
N SER A 220 9.42 -16.37 14.02
CA SER A 220 9.26 -17.71 13.43
C SER A 220 8.66 -17.72 12.02
N THR A 221 7.93 -16.68 11.63
CA THR A 221 7.23 -16.60 10.34
C THR A 221 7.88 -15.58 9.40
N PHE A 222 7.68 -14.29 9.67
CA PHE A 222 8.07 -13.19 8.80
C PHE A 222 9.58 -13.06 8.64
N PHE A 223 10.32 -12.91 9.74
CA PHE A 223 11.76 -12.65 9.70
C PHE A 223 12.54 -13.85 9.15
N ARG A 224 12.09 -15.08 9.43
CA ARG A 224 12.65 -16.30 8.84
C ARG A 224 12.57 -16.30 7.31
N HIS A 225 11.50 -15.72 6.75
CA HIS A 225 11.21 -15.72 5.31
C HIS A 225 11.49 -14.37 4.63
N LEU A 226 12.09 -13.40 5.34
CA LEU A 226 12.31 -12.03 4.86
C LEU A 226 13.01 -11.97 3.49
N ARG A 227 14.06 -12.78 3.32
CA ARG A 227 14.83 -12.86 2.08
C ARG A 227 13.97 -13.33 0.90
N ALA A 228 13.00 -14.21 1.12
CA ALA A 228 12.09 -14.69 0.09
C ALA A 228 11.12 -13.57 -0.35
N TYR A 229 10.55 -12.82 0.60
CA TYR A 229 9.69 -11.66 0.30
C TYR A 229 10.46 -10.58 -0.50
N GLN A 230 11.70 -10.30 -0.10
CA GLN A 230 12.58 -9.37 -0.83
C GLN A 230 12.91 -9.88 -2.23
N PHE A 231 13.19 -11.18 -2.38
CA PHE A 231 13.48 -11.78 -3.68
C PHE A 231 12.31 -11.63 -4.66
N LEU A 232 11.08 -11.92 -4.21
CA LEU A 232 9.88 -11.74 -5.04
C LEU A 232 9.70 -10.29 -5.50
N SER A 233 10.10 -9.33 -4.67
CA SER A 233 10.02 -7.90 -4.93
C SER A 233 11.13 -7.40 -5.88
N ARG A 234 12.28 -8.08 -5.89
CA ARG A 234 13.42 -7.80 -6.80
C ARG A 234 13.17 -8.21 -8.24
N VAL A 235 12.51 -9.34 -8.46
CA VAL A 235 12.34 -9.88 -9.82
C VAL A 235 11.32 -9.03 -10.58
N ALA A 236 11.81 -8.16 -11.46
CA ALA A 236 10.97 -7.49 -12.44
C ALA A 236 10.33 -8.56 -13.34
N ARG A 237 8.99 -8.63 -13.35
CA ARG A 237 8.29 -9.56 -14.23
C ARG A 237 8.25 -8.97 -15.62
N GLN A 238 8.50 -9.80 -16.62
CA GLN A 238 8.24 -9.44 -18.02
C GLN A 238 6.74 -9.16 -18.15
N SER A 239 6.37 -7.90 -18.35
CA SER A 239 5.02 -7.54 -18.71
C SER A 239 4.84 -7.76 -20.21
N VAL A 240 3.80 -8.48 -20.59
CA VAL A 240 3.36 -8.56 -21.98
C VAL A 240 2.28 -7.51 -22.16
N VAL A 241 2.60 -6.43 -22.86
CA VAL A 241 1.60 -5.45 -23.27
C VAL A 241 0.81 -6.06 -24.42
N ARG A 242 -0.48 -6.33 -24.19
CA ARG A 242 -1.39 -6.83 -25.22
C ARG A 242 -2.32 -5.70 -25.63
N GLU A 243 -2.05 -5.11 -26.77
CA GLU A 243 -2.98 -4.18 -27.39
C GLU A 243 -4.21 -4.96 -27.90
N THR A 244 -5.39 -4.61 -27.39
CA THR A 244 -6.66 -5.23 -27.81
C THR A 244 -7.48 -4.16 -28.53
N PRO A 245 -7.78 -4.32 -29.83
CA PRO A 245 -8.59 -3.35 -30.55
C PRO A 245 -10.00 -3.35 -29.96
N LEU A 246 -10.39 -2.23 -29.35
CA LEU A 246 -11.71 -2.05 -28.77
C LEU A 246 -12.64 -1.54 -29.87
N SER A 247 -13.57 -2.40 -30.31
CA SER A 247 -14.59 -1.98 -31.27
C SER A 247 -15.56 -1.06 -30.55
N VAL A 248 -15.44 0.24 -30.80
CA VAL A 248 -16.41 1.24 -30.31
C VAL A 248 -17.54 1.30 -31.32
N GLU A 249 -18.71 0.79 -30.96
CA GLU A 249 -19.90 0.99 -31.77
C GLU A 249 -20.21 2.50 -31.79
N THR A 250 -20.37 3.05 -33.00
CA THR A 250 -20.80 4.43 -33.15
C THR A 250 -22.27 4.49 -32.74
N PRO A 251 -22.67 5.35 -31.77
CA PRO A 251 -24.07 5.47 -31.38
C PRO A 251 -24.92 5.85 -32.60
N LEU A 252 -26.13 5.29 -32.70
CA LEU A 252 -27.04 5.66 -33.78
C LEU A 252 -27.29 7.18 -33.75
N PRO A 253 -27.37 7.84 -34.92
CA PRO A 253 -27.73 9.24 -34.98
C PRO A 253 -29.13 9.43 -34.36
N PRO A 254 -29.36 10.54 -33.64
CA PRO A 254 -30.68 10.84 -33.10
C PRO A 254 -31.70 10.90 -34.24
N ALA A 255 -32.93 10.44 -33.97
CA ALA A 255 -34.01 10.49 -34.95
C ALA A 255 -34.24 11.94 -35.42
N ALA A 256 -34.46 12.12 -36.72
CA ALA A 256 -34.70 13.44 -37.28
C ALA A 256 -35.94 14.08 -36.65
N LEU A 257 -35.85 15.35 -36.26
CA LEU A 257 -36.98 16.10 -35.68
C LEU A 257 -38.21 16.16 -36.61
N ALA A 258 -38.01 15.98 -37.92
CA ALA A 258 -39.11 15.86 -38.88
C ALA A 258 -39.99 14.61 -38.68
N THR A 259 -39.48 13.58 -38.00
CA THR A 259 -40.22 12.37 -37.64
C THR A 259 -40.82 12.44 -36.23
N ALA A 260 -40.59 13.53 -35.50
CA ALA A 260 -41.21 13.76 -34.20
C ALA A 260 -42.70 14.04 -34.37
N ILE A 261 -43.53 13.04 -34.12
CA ILE A 261 -44.98 13.20 -34.06
C ILE A 261 -45.29 13.91 -32.74
N LEU A 262 -45.71 15.17 -32.82
CA LEU A 262 -46.31 15.87 -31.68
C LEU A 262 -47.58 15.11 -31.30
N GLN A 263 -47.52 14.29 -30.25
CA GLN A 263 -48.72 13.78 -29.60
C GLN A 263 -49.44 14.95 -28.94
N THR A 264 -50.40 15.52 -29.65
CA THR A 264 -51.39 16.42 -29.07
C THR A 264 -52.33 15.60 -28.22
N GLN A 265 -52.23 15.76 -26.90
CA GLN A 265 -53.23 15.30 -25.94
C GLN A 265 -54.36 16.33 -25.83
#